data_AF-A0A9D4AE81-F1
#
_entry.id   AF-A0A9D4AE81-F1
#
_cell.length_a   1.000
_cell.length_b   1.000
_cell.length_c   1.000
_cell.angle_alpha   90.00
_cell.angle_beta   90.00
_cell.angle_gamma   90.00
#
_symmetry.space_group_name_H-M   'P 1'
#
loop_
_entity.id
_entity.type
_entity.pdbx_description
1 polymer ?
#
loop_
_entity_poly.entity_id
_entity_poly.type
_entity_poly.pdbx_seq_one_letter_code
_entity_poly.pdbx_strand_id
1 'polypeptide(L)'
;MQDVWIPDLRPLYEYLSSNAIISAHLKVADFVYSDGCWKWSELRHWFSSEILDYIVACHSPNDVLGNDTCLWRQNVNGRFSVKAAYKSIFLLDVPHVNTGWKEIWNNALPPRIKHFLWLVMHRRLFSNYERVRKRLTDEARCLLCGGFHGIDLHAL
;
A
#
# COMPACT_ATOMS: atom_id res chain seq x y z
N MET A 1 -3.90 9.07 -18.15
CA MET A 1 -2.67 9.77 -17.72
C MET A 1 -2.54 9.84 -16.21
N GLN A 2 -3.65 10.03 -15.47
CA GLN A 2 -3.68 10.09 -13.99
C GLN A 2 -3.66 8.71 -13.31
N ASP A 3 -4.00 7.68 -14.07
CA ASP A 3 -3.96 6.28 -13.68
C ASP A 3 -2.53 5.70 -13.77
N VAL A 4 -2.24 4.72 -12.91
CA VAL A 4 -1.01 3.93 -12.98
C VAL A 4 -1.17 2.89 -14.08
N TRP A 5 -0.86 3.28 -15.30
CA TRP A 5 -0.97 2.41 -16.47
C TRP A 5 0.18 1.38 -16.55
N ILE A 6 1.40 1.79 -16.20
CA ILE A 6 2.58 0.90 -16.15
C ILE A 6 2.85 0.52 -14.69
N PRO A 7 2.81 -0.78 -14.30
CA PRO A 7 2.90 -1.21 -12.89
C PRO A 7 4.15 -0.74 -12.12
N ASP A 8 5.27 -0.60 -12.83
CA ASP A 8 6.56 -0.21 -12.27
C ASP A 8 6.75 1.30 -12.18
N LEU A 9 5.86 2.08 -12.81
CA LEU A 9 5.90 3.54 -12.77
C LEU A 9 4.79 4.12 -11.89
N ARG A 10 4.90 5.42 -11.65
CA ARG A 10 3.80 6.25 -11.17
C ARG A 10 2.90 6.67 -12.33
N PRO A 11 1.78 7.39 -12.10
CA PRO A 11 0.98 7.91 -13.19
C PRO A 11 1.83 8.69 -14.21
N LEU A 12 1.58 8.47 -15.50
CA LEU A 12 2.42 9.03 -16.57
C LEU A 12 2.47 10.56 -16.53
N TYR A 13 1.44 11.23 -16.01
CA TYR A 13 1.48 12.69 -15.88
C TYR A 13 2.62 13.20 -14.96
N GLU A 14 3.16 12.38 -14.05
CA GLU A 14 4.29 12.81 -13.22
C GLU A 14 5.59 12.93 -14.02
N TYR A 15 5.65 12.36 -15.23
CA TYR A 15 6.86 12.28 -16.06
C TYR A 15 6.84 13.21 -17.28
N LEU A 16 5.90 14.14 -17.30
CA LEU A 16 5.75 15.08 -18.40
C LEU A 16 6.87 16.11 -18.40
N SER A 17 7.29 16.48 -19.60
CA SER A 17 8.18 17.63 -19.78
C SER A 17 7.58 18.90 -19.16
N SER A 18 8.40 19.71 -18.48
CA SER A 18 7.96 20.80 -17.59
C SER A 18 7.08 21.89 -18.23
N ASN A 19 6.97 21.92 -19.55
CA ASN A 19 6.17 22.89 -20.31
C ASN A 19 4.88 22.30 -20.91
N ALA A 20 4.56 21.03 -20.63
CA ALA A 20 3.37 20.39 -21.18
C ALA A 20 2.10 20.88 -20.46
N ILE A 21 1.26 21.67 -21.15
CA ILE A 21 -0.09 21.98 -20.69
C ILE A 21 -1.01 20.88 -21.17
N ILE A 22 -1.62 20.16 -20.23
CA ILE A 22 -2.36 18.96 -20.53
C ILE A 22 -3.74 19.02 -19.94
N SER A 23 -4.69 18.59 -20.73
CA SER A 23 -6.06 18.41 -20.29
C SER A 23 -6.18 17.30 -19.24
N ALA A 24 -6.95 17.56 -18.18
CA ALA A 24 -7.22 16.57 -17.13
C ALA A 24 -7.88 15.28 -17.66
N HIS A 25 -8.56 15.34 -18.81
CA HIS A 25 -9.23 14.20 -19.44
C HIS A 25 -8.35 13.41 -20.41
N LEU A 26 -7.07 13.77 -20.59
CA LEU A 26 -6.20 13.09 -21.53
C LEU A 26 -5.92 11.64 -21.10
N LYS A 27 -6.23 10.70 -21.99
CA LYS A 27 -6.06 9.26 -21.80
C LYS A 27 -4.84 8.75 -22.57
N VAL A 28 -4.35 7.59 -22.17
CA VAL A 28 -3.27 6.91 -22.90
C VAL A 28 -3.73 6.52 -24.31
N ALA A 29 -5.01 6.14 -24.46
CA ALA A 29 -5.62 5.82 -25.75
C ALA A 29 -5.60 6.97 -26.76
N ASP A 30 -5.52 8.24 -26.31
CA ASP A 30 -5.45 9.40 -27.21
C ASP A 30 -4.13 9.44 -28.00
N PHE A 31 -3.10 8.74 -27.52
CA PHE A 31 -1.78 8.59 -28.15
C PHE A 31 -1.69 7.35 -29.06
N VAL A 32 -2.81 6.78 -29.48
CA VAL A 32 -2.85 5.61 -30.38
C VAL A 32 -3.59 6.00 -31.66
N TYR A 33 -3.08 5.56 -32.80
CA TYR A 33 -3.76 5.66 -34.10
C TYR A 33 -4.88 4.62 -34.20
N SER A 34 -5.76 4.77 -35.19
CA SER A 34 -6.86 3.82 -35.44
C SER A 34 -6.40 2.42 -35.83
N ASP A 35 -5.15 2.24 -36.27
CA ASP A 35 -4.53 0.96 -36.59
C ASP A 35 -3.96 0.25 -35.35
N GLY A 36 -4.07 0.88 -34.16
CA GLY A 36 -3.52 0.36 -32.91
C GLY A 36 -2.04 0.71 -32.70
N CYS A 37 -1.39 1.46 -33.59
CA CYS A 37 0.00 1.88 -33.42
C CYS A 37 0.12 3.12 -32.53
N TRP A 38 1.19 3.20 -31.73
CA TRP A 38 1.49 4.39 -30.95
C TRP A 38 1.83 5.61 -31.82
N LYS A 39 1.36 6.78 -31.42
CA LYS A 39 1.77 8.09 -31.94
C LYS A 39 3.13 8.50 -31.37
N TRP A 40 4.19 7.78 -31.77
CA TRP A 40 5.54 7.97 -31.21
C TRP A 40 6.09 9.39 -31.35
N SER A 41 5.74 10.11 -32.42
CA SER A 41 6.13 11.50 -32.61
C SER A 41 5.60 12.41 -31.49
N GLU A 42 4.36 12.21 -31.08
CA GLU A 42 3.73 12.95 -29.98
C GLU A 42 4.33 12.52 -28.64
N LEU A 43 4.44 11.22 -28.37
CA LEU A 43 5.01 10.71 -27.11
C LEU A 43 6.44 11.20 -26.86
N ARG A 44 7.29 11.25 -27.91
CA ARG A 44 8.67 11.76 -27.82
C ARG A 44 8.77 13.23 -27.47
N HIS A 45 7.72 14.02 -27.72
CA HIS A 45 7.69 15.42 -27.32
C HIS A 45 7.37 15.57 -25.81
N TRP A 46 6.71 14.58 -25.22
CA TRP A 46 6.17 14.69 -23.86
C TRP A 46 7.06 13.98 -22.84
N PHE A 47 7.67 12.85 -23.23
CA PHE A 47 8.40 11.94 -22.36
C PHE A 47 9.87 11.79 -22.75
N SER A 48 10.73 11.56 -21.76
CA SER A 48 12.14 11.19 -21.97
C SER A 48 12.27 9.78 -22.57
N SER A 49 13.44 9.46 -23.14
CA SER A 49 13.71 8.13 -23.69
C SER A 49 13.52 7.01 -22.67
N GLU A 50 13.89 7.24 -21.42
CA GLU A 50 13.73 6.27 -20.32
C GLU A 50 12.27 5.86 -20.14
N ILE A 51 11.34 6.81 -20.19
CA ILE A 51 9.91 6.53 -20.03
C ILE A 51 9.32 5.90 -21.29
N LEU A 52 9.82 6.28 -22.47
CA LEU A 52 9.43 5.65 -23.73
C LEU A 52 9.83 4.17 -23.79
N ASP A 53 10.95 3.78 -23.18
CA ASP A 53 11.37 2.38 -23.09
C ASP A 53 10.41 1.54 -22.24
N TYR A 54 9.79 2.12 -21.21
CA TYR A 54 8.69 1.47 -20.49
C TYR A 54 7.42 1.38 -21.34
N ILE A 55 7.06 2.47 -22.04
CA ILE A 55 5.84 2.50 -22.88
C ILE A 55 5.93 1.49 -24.03
N VAL A 56 7.10 1.33 -24.66
CA VAL A 56 7.27 0.38 -25.79
C VAL A 56 7.19 -1.07 -25.34
N ALA A 57 7.55 -1.36 -24.08
CA ALA A 57 7.41 -2.69 -23.49
C ALA A 57 5.95 -3.06 -23.21
N CYS A 58 5.03 -2.09 -23.25
CA CYS A 58 3.60 -2.30 -23.07
C CYS A 58 2.86 -2.34 -24.42
N HIS A 59 1.84 -3.17 -24.52
CA HIS A 59 0.92 -3.14 -25.66
C HIS A 59 0.14 -1.83 -25.68
N SER A 60 -0.04 -1.25 -26.86
CA SER A 60 -0.93 -0.11 -27.05
C SER A 60 -2.37 -0.49 -26.68
N PRO A 61 -3.14 0.47 -26.12
CA PRO A 61 -4.59 0.34 -26.00
C PRO A 61 -5.21 -0.11 -27.33
N ASN A 62 -5.94 -1.22 -27.30
CA ASN A 62 -6.54 -1.81 -28.49
C ASN A 62 -7.84 -2.52 -28.10
N ASP A 63 -8.95 -2.12 -28.73
CA ASP A 63 -10.30 -2.64 -28.44
C ASP A 63 -10.41 -4.16 -28.64
N VAL A 64 -9.55 -4.76 -29.48
CA VAL A 64 -9.50 -6.21 -29.69
C VAL A 64 -9.01 -6.96 -28.44
N LEU A 65 -8.21 -6.32 -27.59
CA LEU A 65 -7.70 -6.90 -26.34
C LEU A 65 -8.76 -6.93 -25.22
N GLY A 66 -9.93 -6.34 -25.47
CA GLY A 66 -11.04 -6.25 -24.54
C GLY A 66 -11.05 -4.95 -23.73
N ASN A 67 -11.98 -4.88 -22.79
CA ASN A 67 -12.19 -3.69 -21.98
C ASN A 67 -11.11 -3.52 -20.90
N ASP A 68 -10.77 -2.27 -20.58
CA ASP A 68 -9.92 -1.93 -19.45
C ASP A 68 -10.46 -2.51 -18.14
N THR A 69 -9.55 -3.06 -17.32
CA THR A 69 -9.89 -3.61 -16.01
C THR A 69 -8.95 -3.08 -14.94
N CYS A 70 -9.49 -2.84 -13.74
CA CYS A 70 -8.69 -2.42 -12.60
C CYS A 70 -7.91 -3.62 -12.02
N LEU A 71 -6.59 -3.48 -11.93
CA LEU A 71 -5.71 -4.47 -11.31
C LEU A 71 -5.27 -4.01 -9.93
N TRP A 72 -5.20 -4.96 -8.99
CA TRP A 72 -4.72 -4.73 -7.64
C TRP A 72 -3.20 -4.92 -7.57
N ARG A 73 -2.46 -3.82 -7.37
CA ARG A 73 -0.98 -3.80 -7.37
C ARG A 73 -0.33 -4.77 -6.37
N GLN A 74 -0.94 -4.98 -5.21
CA GLN A 74 -0.35 -5.81 -4.14
C GLN A 74 -0.55 -7.32 -4.35
N ASN A 75 -0.95 -7.74 -5.55
CA ASN A 75 -1.10 -9.15 -5.91
C ASN A 75 -0.63 -9.38 -7.35
N VAL A 76 0.25 -10.36 -7.54
CA VAL A 76 0.90 -10.65 -8.85
C VAL A 76 -0.09 -11.03 -9.95
N ASN A 77 -1.24 -11.61 -9.59
CA ASN A 77 -2.30 -11.94 -10.55
C ASN A 77 -3.28 -10.79 -10.78
N GLY A 78 -3.01 -9.61 -10.22
CA GLY A 78 -3.85 -8.41 -10.33
C GLY A 78 -5.21 -8.51 -9.63
N ARG A 79 -5.54 -9.64 -8.97
CA ARG A 79 -6.84 -9.81 -8.32
C ARG A 79 -6.83 -9.24 -6.92
N PHE A 80 -7.87 -8.46 -6.62
CA PHE A 80 -8.12 -8.03 -5.25
C PHE A 80 -8.50 -9.23 -4.38
N SER A 81 -7.97 -9.26 -3.15
CA SER A 81 -8.50 -10.10 -2.09
C SER A 81 -8.31 -9.42 -0.74
N VAL A 82 -9.27 -9.61 0.16
CA VAL A 82 -9.20 -9.09 1.54
C VAL A 82 -7.91 -9.55 2.21
N LYS A 83 -7.52 -10.82 2.03
CA LYS A 83 -6.28 -11.38 2.60
C LYS A 83 -5.03 -10.64 2.12
N ALA A 84 -4.90 -10.38 0.82
CA ALA A 84 -3.74 -9.66 0.27
C ALA A 84 -3.74 -8.19 0.71
N ALA A 85 -4.90 -7.54 0.72
CA ALA A 85 -5.06 -6.16 1.20
C ALA A 85 -4.62 -6.04 2.66
N TYR A 86 -5.15 -6.89 3.55
CA TYR A 86 -4.72 -6.92 4.95
C TYR A 86 -3.22 -7.17 5.08
N LYS A 87 -2.66 -8.16 4.38
CA LYS A 87 -1.21 -8.39 4.40
C LYS A 87 -0.43 -7.14 3.98
N SER A 88 -0.83 -6.43 2.93
CA SER A 88 -0.12 -5.24 2.46
C SER A 88 -0.14 -4.09 3.46
N ILE A 89 -1.22 -3.95 4.24
CA ILE A 89 -1.33 -2.92 5.28
C ILE A 89 -0.53 -3.31 6.53
N PHE A 90 -0.64 -4.57 6.96
CA PHE A 90 -0.12 -5.02 8.25
C PHE A 90 1.32 -5.56 8.21
N LEU A 91 1.85 -5.98 7.06
CA LEU A 91 3.27 -6.35 6.92
C LEU A 91 4.21 -5.16 7.14
N LEU A 92 3.74 -3.93 6.94
CA LEU A 92 4.50 -2.71 7.21
C LEU A 92 4.64 -2.42 8.71
N ASP A 93 3.76 -2.98 9.55
CA ASP A 93 3.64 -2.55 10.96
C ASP A 93 4.08 -3.60 11.99
N VAL A 94 4.17 -4.89 11.63
CA VAL A 94 4.51 -5.94 12.63
C VAL A 94 5.27 -7.11 11.99
N PRO A 95 6.45 -7.51 12.52
CA PRO A 95 6.98 -8.82 12.22
C PRO A 95 5.98 -9.86 12.72
N HIS A 96 5.59 -10.80 11.87
CA HIS A 96 4.69 -11.90 12.23
C HIS A 96 5.30 -12.69 13.40
N VAL A 97 4.98 -12.32 14.64
CA VAL A 97 5.33 -13.09 15.85
C VAL A 97 4.39 -14.29 15.88
N ASN A 98 4.64 -15.26 15.01
CA ASN A 98 3.85 -16.49 14.90
C ASN A 98 4.42 -17.62 15.79
N THR A 99 5.39 -17.29 16.64
CA THR A 99 6.13 -18.23 17.48
C THR A 99 5.80 -17.90 18.94
N GLY A 100 4.90 -18.66 19.59
CA GLY A 100 4.56 -18.43 21.00
C GLY A 100 3.10 -18.70 21.39
N TRP A 101 2.16 -18.72 20.43
CA TRP A 101 0.74 -18.87 20.78
C TRP A 101 0.43 -20.25 21.38
N LYS A 102 1.01 -21.32 20.83
CA LYS A 102 0.80 -22.69 21.34
C LYS A 102 1.28 -22.82 22.78
N GLU A 103 2.41 -22.22 23.08
CA GLU A 103 3.03 -22.19 24.40
C GLU A 103 2.15 -21.46 25.42
N ILE A 104 1.50 -20.36 25.00
CA ILE A 104 0.53 -19.62 25.83
C ILE A 104 -0.70 -20.50 26.17
N TRP A 105 -1.21 -21.26 25.21
CA TRP A 105 -2.46 -22.02 25.40
C TRP A 105 -2.25 -23.40 26.03
N ASN A 106 -1.09 -24.04 25.84
CA ASN A 106 -0.80 -25.40 26.31
C ASN A 106 -0.24 -25.49 27.74
N ASN A 107 -0.04 -24.36 28.43
CA ASN A 107 0.42 -24.35 29.83
C ASN A 107 -0.75 -24.42 30.84
N ALA A 108 -0.44 -24.60 32.12
CA ALA A 108 -1.44 -24.67 33.21
C ALA A 108 -1.91 -23.29 33.73
N LEU A 109 -1.63 -22.20 33.02
CA LEU A 109 -2.01 -20.86 33.50
C LEU A 109 -3.53 -20.63 33.44
N PRO A 110 -4.08 -19.84 34.37
CA PRO A 110 -5.46 -19.36 34.29
C PRO A 110 -5.79 -18.69 32.95
N PRO A 111 -7.02 -18.84 32.43
CA PRO A 111 -7.44 -18.24 31.15
C PRO A 111 -7.18 -16.73 31.05
N ARG A 112 -7.34 -16.01 32.17
CA ARG A 112 -7.10 -14.56 32.25
C ARG A 112 -5.64 -14.20 31.96
N ILE A 113 -4.69 -15.00 32.44
CA ILE A 113 -3.25 -14.79 32.22
C ILE A 113 -2.89 -15.16 30.78
N LYS A 114 -3.45 -16.26 30.24
CA LYS A 114 -3.26 -16.65 28.84
C LYS A 114 -3.73 -15.56 27.87
N HIS A 115 -4.90 -14.98 28.12
CA HIS A 115 -5.42 -13.89 27.31
C HIS A 115 -4.52 -12.64 27.38
N PHE A 116 -4.04 -12.28 28.58
CA PHE A 116 -3.10 -11.18 28.75
C PHE A 116 -1.80 -11.40 27.98
N LEU A 117 -1.18 -12.59 28.10
CA LEU A 117 0.03 -12.95 27.37
C LEU A 117 -0.18 -12.91 25.85
N TRP A 118 -1.34 -13.35 25.37
CA TRP A 118 -1.69 -13.26 23.95
C TRP A 118 -1.76 -11.80 23.47
N LEU A 119 -2.34 -10.89 24.26
CA LEU A 119 -2.36 -9.46 23.95
C LEU A 119 -0.95 -8.85 23.95
N VAL A 120 -0.11 -9.19 24.93
CA VAL A 120 1.30 -8.77 25.01
C VAL A 120 2.06 -9.20 23.77
N MET A 121 2.00 -10.50 23.42
CA MET A 121 2.73 -11.09 22.30
C MET A 121 2.35 -10.44 20.96
N HIS A 122 1.10 -10.04 20.78
CA HIS A 122 0.64 -9.36 19.57
C HIS A 122 0.77 -7.84 19.62
N ARG A 123 1.41 -7.26 20.65
CA ARG A 123 1.48 -5.79 20.89
C ARG A 123 0.09 -5.13 20.81
N ARG A 124 -0.92 -5.83 21.35
CA ARG A 124 -2.33 -5.39 21.38
C ARG A 124 -2.74 -4.77 22.70
N LEU A 125 -1.80 -4.60 23.63
CA LEU A 125 -2.02 -3.80 24.81
C LEU A 125 -2.14 -2.33 24.40
N PHE A 126 -3.25 -1.70 24.77
CA PHE A 126 -3.44 -0.26 24.60
C PHE A 126 -2.59 0.51 25.61
N SER A 127 -1.28 0.55 25.37
CA SER A 127 -0.42 1.51 26.07
C SER A 127 -0.83 2.93 25.70
N ASN A 128 -0.54 3.91 26.55
CA ASN A 128 -0.80 5.32 26.20
C ASN A 128 -0.04 5.75 24.93
N TYR A 129 1.12 5.14 24.68
CA TYR A 129 1.83 5.29 23.41
C TYR A 129 1.00 4.80 22.21
N GLU A 130 0.40 3.63 22.29
CA GLU A 130 -0.48 3.09 21.25
C GLU A 130 -1.75 3.93 21.04
N ARG A 131 -2.27 4.55 22.10
CA ARG A 131 -3.41 5.48 22.01
C ARG A 131 -3.04 6.75 21.22
N VAL A 132 -1.85 7.31 21.46
CA VAL A 132 -1.34 8.45 20.67
C VAL A 132 -1.07 8.03 19.23
N ARG A 133 -0.41 6.87 19.01
CA ARG A 133 -0.14 6.35 17.65
C ARG A 133 -1.43 6.20 16.83
N LYS A 134 -2.51 5.76 17.47
CA LYS A 134 -3.84 5.59 16.86
C LYS A 134 -4.70 6.86 16.88
N ARG A 135 -4.15 8.00 17.31
CA ARG A 135 -4.84 9.31 17.40
C ARG A 135 -6.11 9.28 18.25
N LEU A 136 -6.13 8.46 19.29
CA LEU A 136 -7.21 8.39 20.28
C LEU A 136 -7.01 9.35 21.46
N THR A 137 -5.80 9.88 21.61
CA THR A 137 -5.43 10.90 22.61
C THR A 137 -4.19 11.64 22.12
N ASP A 138 -3.97 12.86 22.62
CA ASP A 138 -2.83 13.70 22.26
C ASP A 138 -1.62 13.47 23.18
N GLU A 139 -1.80 12.82 24.33
CA GLU A 139 -0.78 12.70 25.35
C GLU A 139 -0.52 11.24 25.76
N ALA A 140 0.74 10.82 25.65
CA ALA A 140 1.17 9.46 26.02
C ALA A 140 1.52 9.31 27.51
N ARG A 141 1.32 10.35 28.33
CA ARG A 141 1.76 10.38 29.73
C ARG A 141 0.93 9.39 30.56
N CYS A 142 1.60 8.61 31.41
CA CYS A 142 0.88 7.76 32.36
C CYS A 142 0.29 8.61 33.49
N LEU A 143 -1.01 8.45 33.77
CA LEU A 143 -1.68 9.15 34.87
C LEU A 143 -1.24 8.66 36.26
N LEU A 144 -0.62 7.48 36.35
CA LEU A 144 -0.18 6.89 37.62
C LEU A 144 1.25 7.31 38.00
N CYS A 145 2.18 7.34 37.04
CA CYS A 145 3.59 7.61 37.31
C CYS A 145 4.12 8.90 36.67
N GLY A 146 3.32 9.61 35.85
CA GLY A 146 3.72 10.86 35.19
C GLY A 146 4.78 10.70 34.09
N GLY A 147 5.31 9.49 33.86
CA GLY A 147 6.37 9.24 32.89
C GLY A 147 5.87 8.87 31.49
N PHE A 148 6.74 9.08 30.49
CA PHE A 148 6.58 8.57 29.13
C PHE A 148 7.24 7.18 29.05
N HIS A 149 6.43 6.12 29.09
CA HIS A 149 6.95 4.76 29.00
C HIS A 149 6.60 4.19 27.63
N GLY A 150 7.63 3.78 26.89
CA GLY A 150 7.47 2.96 25.69
C GLY A 150 7.01 1.56 26.08
N ILE A 151 5.88 1.16 25.50
CA ILE A 151 5.31 -0.20 25.36
C ILE A 151 5.14 -1.13 26.60
N ASP A 152 5.88 -1.01 27.71
CA ASP A 152 6.09 -2.22 28.52
C ASP A 152 5.60 -2.27 29.99
N LEU A 153 5.04 -1.23 30.62
CA LEU A 153 4.57 -1.42 32.02
C LEU A 153 3.26 -0.74 32.45
N HIS A 154 2.66 0.10 31.61
CA HIS A 154 1.39 0.74 31.95
C HIS A 154 0.38 0.56 30.82
N ALA A 155 -0.07 -0.69 30.63
CA ALA A 155 -1.31 -0.96 29.94
C ALA A 155 -2.47 -0.53 30.87
N LEU A 156 -3.35 0.35 30.39
CA LEU A 156 -4.63 0.65 31.03
C LEU A 156 -5.64 -0.44 30.71
#